data_AF-A0A931QGC8-F1
#
_entry.id   AF-A0A931QGC8-F1
#
_cell.length_a   1.000
_cell.length_b   1.000
_cell.length_c   1.000
_cell.angle_alpha   90.00
_cell.angle_beta   90.00
_cell.angle_gamma   90.00
#
_symmetry.space_group_name_H-M   'P 1'
#
loop_
_entity.id
_entity.type
_entity.pdbx_description
1 polymer ?
#
loop_
_entity_poly.entity_id
_entity_poly.type
_entity_poly.pdbx_seq_one_letter_code
_entity_poly.pdbx_strand_id
1 'polypeptide(L)'
;MDSNQEIRLARRAYNWLRISPLLTIPTLLIVYQLSSPAACAANNQWCGNEFAAGGLVGILGSALWHLVLLQYANDNDSKFVRKHGRQALRYAGIRTAVPLIFLTIDFFTGSQGLLTCLVIPILVALWLVNSKTGFEQIKKEKGELAAGESSAQNQPASARTSGEQGNETLSNILDGLQSADQSARLSALQELKKLNYGSETALLRLEKMAIHDPDAAVRKSALDLLATPAYRQIQSRLSSVARNVRQAILEEIDSWEEDGLLPTEIANVIRQRYDFTARPIHAQKLAATPAPPVAALAQEKIPAAPAARIEPPAPPKPQLTLTERLLSQTSINIFLYLGAFLVIGAALILAALVAATRLPILLGVTALFAGGAIAIKKRLPQPSFTLFIVFSFLLPIDASVLSQSLNLSNQAASGYWSAVFFIMAIV
;
A
#
# COMPACT_ATOMS: atom_id res chain seq x y z
N MET A 1 8.95 -6.34 8.26
CA MET A 1 7.93 -7.25 8.83
C MET A 1 8.58 -8.63 8.99
N ASP A 2 8.13 -9.53 9.87
CA ASP A 2 8.69 -10.90 9.93
C ASP A 2 8.38 -11.65 8.62
N SER A 3 9.35 -12.38 8.07
CA SER A 3 9.22 -13.21 6.86
C SER A 3 8.00 -14.13 6.91
N ASN A 4 7.74 -14.73 8.08
CA ASN A 4 6.55 -15.58 8.26
C ASN A 4 5.24 -14.80 8.13
N GLN A 5 5.23 -13.54 8.60
CA GLN A 5 4.07 -12.66 8.49
C GLN A 5 3.83 -12.23 7.05
N GLU A 6 4.89 -11.94 6.29
CA GLU A 6 4.81 -11.60 4.85
C GLU A 6 4.24 -12.77 4.03
N ILE A 7 4.74 -13.98 4.27
CA ILE A 7 4.23 -15.20 3.63
C ILE A 7 2.75 -15.42 3.96
N ARG A 8 2.36 -15.20 5.23
CA ARG A 8 0.96 -15.33 5.66
C ARG A 8 0.05 -14.32 4.97
N LEU A 9 0.48 -13.06 4.82
CA LEU A 9 -0.30 -12.04 4.11
C LEU A 9 -0.41 -12.34 2.61
N ALA A 10 0.70 -12.71 1.95
CA ALA A 10 0.66 -13.13 0.55
C ALA A 10 -0.29 -14.31 0.34
N ARG A 11 -0.28 -15.29 1.25
CA ARG A 11 -1.20 -16.44 1.24
C ARG A 11 -2.67 -16.03 1.37
N ARG A 12 -2.99 -14.98 2.15
CA ARG A 12 -4.37 -14.49 2.31
C ARG A 12 -4.94 -13.98 0.98
N ALA A 13 -4.14 -13.31 0.15
CA ALA A 13 -4.57 -12.86 -1.17
C ALA A 13 -5.01 -14.04 -2.08
N TYR A 14 -4.25 -15.14 -2.08
CA TYR A 14 -4.62 -16.34 -2.85
C TYR A 14 -5.74 -17.16 -2.21
N ASN A 15 -5.84 -17.18 -0.88
CA ASN A 15 -7.03 -17.73 -0.19
C ASN A 15 -8.30 -16.98 -0.59
N TRP A 16 -8.23 -15.65 -0.71
CA TRP A 16 -9.36 -14.86 -1.21
C TRP A 16 -9.75 -15.27 -2.64
N LEU A 17 -8.78 -15.41 -3.55
CA LEU A 17 -9.03 -15.92 -4.91
C LEU A 17 -9.65 -17.33 -4.94
N ARG A 18 -9.39 -18.15 -3.92
CA ARG A 18 -9.98 -19.48 -3.78
C ARG A 18 -11.42 -19.39 -3.30
N ILE A 19 -11.71 -18.50 -2.36
CA ILE A 19 -13.05 -18.33 -1.75
C ILE A 19 -13.96 -17.49 -2.65
N SER A 20 -13.41 -16.57 -3.46
CA SER A 20 -14.19 -15.57 -4.19
C SER A 20 -15.31 -16.15 -5.08
N PRO A 21 -15.20 -17.35 -5.71
CA PRO A 21 -16.31 -17.94 -6.44
C PRO A 21 -17.56 -18.23 -5.62
N LEU A 22 -17.40 -18.51 -4.33
CA LEU A 22 -18.53 -18.71 -3.42
C LEU A 22 -19.33 -17.43 -3.22
N LEU A 23 -18.75 -16.26 -3.50
CA LEU A 23 -19.44 -14.97 -3.49
C LEU A 23 -19.87 -14.55 -4.89
N THR A 24 -18.98 -14.71 -5.88
CA THR A 24 -19.23 -14.22 -7.23
C THR A 24 -20.31 -15.04 -7.94
N ILE A 25 -20.35 -16.36 -7.78
CA ILE A 25 -21.35 -17.21 -8.45
C ILE A 25 -22.76 -16.90 -7.92
N PRO A 26 -23.01 -16.87 -6.60
CA PRO A 26 -24.32 -16.44 -6.10
C PRO A 26 -24.67 -15.00 -6.47
N THR A 27 -23.72 -14.06 -6.43
CA THR A 27 -23.97 -12.68 -6.85
C THR A 27 -24.44 -12.64 -8.31
N LEU A 28 -23.78 -13.39 -9.19
CA LEU A 28 -24.13 -13.45 -10.61
C LEU A 28 -25.51 -14.11 -10.81
N LEU A 29 -25.82 -15.19 -10.08
CA LEU A 29 -27.13 -15.85 -10.10
C LEU A 29 -28.26 -14.97 -9.56
N ILE A 30 -28.03 -14.23 -8.47
CA ILE A 30 -29.03 -13.32 -7.88
C ILE A 30 -29.31 -12.17 -8.85
N VAL A 31 -28.26 -11.52 -9.37
CA VAL A 31 -28.43 -10.44 -10.35
C VAL A 31 -29.14 -10.96 -11.61
N TYR A 32 -28.80 -12.18 -12.03
CA TYR A 32 -29.48 -12.84 -13.14
C TYR A 32 -30.98 -13.02 -12.88
N GLN A 33 -31.36 -13.60 -11.73
CA GLN A 33 -32.76 -13.81 -11.37
C GLN A 33 -33.54 -12.49 -11.24
N LEU A 34 -32.92 -11.45 -10.69
CA LEU A 34 -33.53 -10.12 -10.57
C LEU A 34 -33.74 -9.44 -11.91
N SER A 35 -32.82 -9.66 -12.87
CA SER A 35 -32.90 -9.05 -14.20
C SER A 35 -33.95 -9.68 -15.12
N SER A 36 -34.38 -10.91 -14.86
CA SER A 36 -35.34 -11.61 -15.74
C SER A 36 -36.16 -12.69 -15.00
N PRO A 37 -37.16 -12.30 -14.19
CA PRO A 37 -37.98 -13.24 -13.42
C PRO A 37 -38.86 -14.16 -14.29
N ALA A 38 -39.10 -13.83 -15.57
CA ALA A 38 -40.02 -14.55 -16.45
C ALA A 38 -39.36 -15.51 -17.46
N ALA A 39 -38.05 -15.40 -17.72
CA ALA A 39 -37.42 -16.13 -18.84
C ALA A 39 -37.06 -17.60 -18.56
N CYS A 40 -37.07 -18.07 -17.32
CA CYS A 40 -36.67 -19.45 -17.02
C CYS A 40 -37.83 -20.45 -16.88
N ALA A 41 -39.09 -19.99 -16.87
CA ALA A 41 -40.22 -20.86 -16.49
C ALA A 41 -41.09 -21.33 -17.67
N ALA A 42 -41.09 -20.65 -18.83
CA ALA A 42 -42.20 -20.82 -19.77
C ALA A 42 -41.91 -21.57 -21.08
N ASN A 43 -40.68 -21.60 -21.59
CA ASN A 43 -40.32 -22.39 -22.78
C ASN A 43 -38.80 -22.49 -22.89
N ASN A 44 -38.26 -23.63 -23.32
CA ASN A 44 -36.82 -23.92 -23.46
C ASN A 44 -36.02 -22.99 -24.41
N GLN A 45 -36.57 -21.85 -24.82
CA GLN A 45 -35.85 -20.77 -25.50
C GLN A 45 -35.13 -19.89 -24.48
N TRP A 46 -33.89 -20.27 -24.20
CA TRP A 46 -32.97 -19.44 -23.44
C TRP A 46 -32.66 -18.14 -24.22
N CYS A 47 -32.97 -17.01 -23.59
CA CYS A 47 -32.29 -15.72 -23.71
C CYS A 47 -32.54 -14.87 -24.97
N GLY A 48 -33.37 -13.83 -24.83
CA GLY A 48 -33.41 -12.66 -25.72
C GLY A 48 -32.44 -11.54 -25.27
N ASN A 49 -32.46 -10.41 -25.97
CA ASN A 49 -31.51 -9.28 -25.82
C ASN A 49 -31.41 -8.69 -24.39
N GLU A 50 -32.41 -8.89 -23.53
CA GLU A 50 -32.36 -8.47 -22.11
C GLU A 50 -31.26 -9.20 -21.31
N PHE A 51 -30.78 -10.33 -21.81
CA PHE A 51 -29.68 -11.10 -21.23
C PHE A 51 -28.37 -10.30 -21.16
N ALA A 52 -28.09 -9.46 -22.16
CA ALA A 52 -26.82 -8.73 -22.25
C ALA A 52 -26.68 -7.69 -21.12
N ALA A 53 -27.75 -6.96 -20.81
CA ALA A 53 -27.74 -5.95 -19.76
C ALA A 53 -27.63 -6.58 -18.36
N GLY A 54 -28.43 -7.61 -18.07
CA GLY A 54 -28.36 -8.33 -16.79
C GLY A 54 -27.02 -9.03 -16.58
N GLY A 55 -26.49 -9.66 -17.64
CA GLY A 55 -25.17 -10.30 -17.63
C GLY A 55 -24.05 -9.32 -17.33
N LEU A 56 -24.07 -8.12 -17.95
CA LEU A 56 -23.06 -7.09 -17.71
C LEU A 56 -23.09 -6.61 -16.25
N VAL A 57 -24.26 -6.30 -15.72
CA VAL A 57 -24.42 -5.88 -14.31
C VAL A 57 -23.95 -6.97 -13.35
N GLY A 58 -24.27 -8.24 -13.64
CA GLY A 58 -23.82 -9.38 -12.84
C GLY A 58 -22.30 -9.56 -12.84
N ILE A 59 -21.66 -9.39 -14.00
CA ILE A 59 -20.20 -9.47 -14.14
C ILE A 59 -19.52 -8.32 -13.39
N LEU A 60 -20.02 -7.09 -13.52
CA LEU A 60 -19.48 -5.92 -12.84
C LEU A 60 -19.68 -6.00 -11.32
N GLY A 61 -20.89 -6.39 -10.88
CA GLY A 61 -21.21 -6.65 -9.47
C GLY A 61 -20.29 -7.71 -8.85
N SER A 62 -20.03 -8.78 -9.60
CA SER A 62 -19.05 -9.82 -9.23
C SER A 62 -17.61 -9.28 -9.17
N ALA A 63 -17.22 -8.41 -10.11
CA ALA A 63 -15.88 -7.84 -10.17
C ALA A 63 -15.53 -7.01 -8.92
N LEU A 64 -16.51 -6.34 -8.32
CA LEU A 64 -16.34 -5.54 -7.10
C LEU A 64 -15.75 -6.34 -5.93
N TRP A 65 -16.06 -7.64 -5.81
CA TRP A 65 -15.46 -8.49 -4.76
C TRP A 65 -13.94 -8.62 -4.87
N HIS A 66 -13.37 -8.35 -6.04
CA HIS A 66 -11.94 -8.40 -6.26
C HIS A 66 -11.21 -7.12 -5.86
N LEU A 67 -11.92 -6.01 -5.58
CA LEU A 67 -11.31 -4.78 -5.08
C LEU A 67 -10.65 -4.98 -3.71
N VAL A 68 -11.10 -5.98 -2.94
CA VAL A 68 -10.45 -6.42 -1.69
C VAL A 68 -8.97 -6.79 -1.92
N LEU A 69 -8.58 -7.18 -3.14
CA LEU A 69 -7.18 -7.47 -3.47
C LEU A 69 -6.30 -6.21 -3.57
N LEU A 70 -6.88 -5.02 -3.73
CA LEU A 70 -6.12 -3.76 -3.79
C LEU A 70 -5.33 -3.50 -2.50
N GLN A 71 -5.84 -3.91 -1.33
CA GLN A 71 -5.13 -3.76 -0.07
C GLN A 71 -3.79 -4.52 -0.07
N TYR A 72 -3.72 -5.68 -0.74
CA TYR A 72 -2.49 -6.46 -0.86
C TYR A 72 -1.63 -5.96 -2.01
N ALA A 73 -2.26 -5.52 -3.11
CA ALA A 73 -1.56 -5.01 -4.28
C ALA A 73 -0.91 -3.64 -4.07
N ASN A 74 -1.35 -2.88 -3.06
CA ASN A 74 -0.83 -1.57 -2.69
C ASN A 74 -0.17 -1.56 -1.30
N ASP A 75 0.27 -2.73 -0.81
CA ASP A 75 0.98 -2.85 0.45
C ASP A 75 2.33 -2.10 0.37
N ASN A 76 2.53 -1.15 1.29
CA ASN A 76 3.75 -0.34 1.35
C ASN A 76 4.87 -1.00 2.18
N ASP A 77 4.50 -1.92 3.06
CA ASP A 77 5.40 -2.48 4.07
C ASP A 77 6.24 -3.63 3.54
N SER A 78 5.75 -4.39 2.54
CA SER A 78 6.48 -5.51 1.93
C SER A 78 6.38 -5.52 0.40
N LYS A 79 7.55 -5.50 -0.25
CA LYS A 79 7.67 -5.73 -1.71
C LYS A 79 7.15 -7.10 -2.11
N PHE A 80 7.32 -8.12 -1.25
CA PHE A 80 6.89 -9.49 -1.50
C PHE A 80 5.35 -9.60 -1.50
N VAL A 81 4.70 -9.06 -0.45
CA VAL A 81 3.23 -9.01 -0.38
C VAL A 81 2.66 -8.24 -1.57
N ARG A 82 3.25 -7.09 -1.90
CA ARG A 82 2.83 -6.27 -3.04
C ARG A 82 2.96 -6.98 -4.39
N LYS A 83 4.03 -7.75 -4.61
CA LYS A 83 4.24 -8.55 -5.83
C LYS A 83 3.12 -9.59 -5.98
N HIS A 84 2.87 -10.38 -4.94
CA HIS A 84 1.84 -11.41 -4.96
C HIS A 84 0.41 -10.85 -4.98
N GLY A 85 0.16 -9.73 -4.30
CA GLY A 85 -1.11 -9.01 -4.34
C GLY A 85 -1.45 -8.52 -5.76
N ARG A 86 -0.48 -7.91 -6.47
CA ARG A 86 -0.66 -7.50 -7.87
C ARG A 86 -0.91 -8.69 -8.80
N GLN A 87 -0.24 -9.81 -8.57
CA GLN A 87 -0.46 -11.01 -9.36
C GLN A 87 -1.83 -11.63 -9.10
N ALA A 88 -2.27 -11.68 -7.84
CA ALA A 88 -3.61 -12.11 -7.48
C ALA A 88 -4.68 -11.22 -8.15
N LEU A 89 -4.46 -9.89 -8.16
CA LEU A 89 -5.34 -8.94 -8.83
C LEU A 89 -5.39 -9.17 -10.36
N ARG A 90 -4.27 -9.50 -11.01
CA ARG A 90 -4.26 -9.88 -12.44
C ARG A 90 -5.10 -11.13 -12.70
N TYR A 91 -4.98 -12.16 -11.85
CA TYR A 91 -5.81 -13.36 -11.99
C TYR A 91 -7.30 -13.09 -11.80
N ALA A 92 -7.65 -12.21 -10.85
CA ALA A 92 -9.02 -11.72 -10.72
C ALA A 92 -9.49 -10.97 -11.97
N GLY A 93 -8.67 -10.06 -12.50
CA GLY A 93 -8.97 -9.33 -13.73
C GLY A 93 -9.21 -10.24 -14.94
N ILE A 94 -8.39 -11.28 -15.13
CA ILE A 94 -8.59 -12.29 -16.19
C ILE A 94 -9.94 -12.99 -16.02
N ARG A 95 -10.31 -13.36 -14.78
CA ARG A 95 -11.60 -14.01 -14.50
C ARG A 95 -12.80 -13.10 -14.78
N THR A 96 -12.67 -11.78 -14.61
CA THR A 96 -13.72 -10.84 -14.97
C THR A 96 -13.75 -10.54 -16.47
N ALA A 97 -12.59 -10.51 -17.12
CA ALA A 97 -12.49 -10.21 -18.55
C ALA A 97 -13.10 -11.31 -19.43
N VAL A 98 -12.87 -12.59 -19.09
CA VAL A 98 -13.39 -13.74 -19.85
C VAL A 98 -14.92 -13.70 -20.05
N PRO A 99 -15.77 -13.62 -19.01
CA PRO A 99 -17.21 -13.57 -19.18
C PRO A 99 -17.65 -12.32 -19.94
N LEU A 100 -16.94 -11.20 -19.79
CA LEU A 100 -17.24 -9.94 -20.48
C LEU A 100 -16.97 -10.07 -21.99
N ILE A 101 -15.87 -10.70 -22.39
CA ILE A 101 -15.55 -11.02 -23.79
C ILE A 101 -16.62 -11.95 -24.38
N PHE A 102 -16.98 -13.02 -23.69
CA PHE A 102 -17.99 -13.97 -24.17
C PHE A 102 -19.37 -13.32 -24.31
N LEU A 103 -19.79 -12.50 -23.33
CA LEU A 103 -21.02 -11.73 -23.39
C LEU A 103 -21.02 -10.78 -24.61
N THR A 104 -19.88 -10.15 -24.88
CA THR A 104 -19.70 -9.25 -26.03
C THR A 104 -19.82 -10.02 -27.35
N ILE A 105 -19.18 -11.20 -27.46
CA ILE A 105 -19.27 -12.03 -28.66
C ILE A 105 -20.70 -12.53 -28.86
N ASP A 106 -21.37 -13.04 -27.81
CA ASP A 106 -22.77 -13.47 -27.89
C ASP A 106 -23.67 -12.33 -28.38
N PHE A 107 -23.47 -11.12 -27.86
CA PHE A 107 -24.20 -9.92 -28.29
C PHE A 107 -24.00 -9.61 -29.78
N PHE A 108 -22.76 -9.62 -30.28
CA PHE A 108 -22.46 -9.29 -31.68
C PHE A 108 -22.84 -10.38 -32.68
N THR A 109 -22.79 -11.65 -32.26
CA THR A 109 -23.10 -12.79 -33.15
C THR A 109 -24.57 -13.18 -33.14
N GLY A 110 -25.36 -12.62 -32.21
CA GLY A 110 -26.77 -12.98 -32.05
C GLY A 110 -26.96 -14.44 -31.60
N SER A 111 -25.91 -15.08 -31.07
CA SER A 111 -26.05 -16.40 -30.45
C SER A 111 -26.89 -16.25 -29.19
N GLN A 112 -27.94 -17.06 -29.10
CA GLN A 112 -28.94 -17.08 -28.02
C GLN A 112 -28.36 -17.60 -26.69
N GLY A 113 -27.21 -17.09 -26.24
CA GLY A 113 -26.54 -17.45 -25.00
C GLY A 113 -25.74 -18.75 -25.03
N LEU A 114 -25.54 -19.37 -26.21
CA LEU A 114 -24.82 -20.63 -26.32
C LEU A 114 -23.34 -20.52 -25.89
N LEU A 115 -22.67 -19.40 -26.19
CA LEU A 115 -21.28 -19.19 -25.73
C LEU A 115 -21.24 -18.90 -24.24
N THR A 116 -22.25 -18.21 -23.69
CA THR A 116 -22.34 -17.96 -22.25
C THR A 116 -22.46 -19.26 -21.44
N CYS A 117 -23.04 -20.33 -22.00
CA CYS A 117 -23.05 -21.65 -21.35
C CYS A 117 -21.63 -22.22 -21.14
N LEU A 118 -20.69 -21.91 -22.04
CA LEU A 118 -19.29 -22.34 -21.94
C LEU A 118 -18.48 -21.50 -20.95
N VAL A 119 -18.96 -20.31 -20.57
CA VAL A 119 -18.26 -19.42 -19.63
C VAL A 119 -18.14 -20.06 -18.26
N ILE A 120 -19.18 -20.72 -17.76
CA ILE A 120 -19.18 -21.33 -16.42
C ILE A 120 -18.06 -22.39 -16.29
N PRO A 121 -17.96 -23.42 -17.15
CA PRO A 121 -16.89 -24.40 -17.04
C PRO A 121 -15.49 -23.79 -17.25
N ILE A 122 -15.35 -22.80 -18.14
CA ILE A 122 -14.08 -22.08 -18.33
C ILE A 122 -13.67 -21.32 -17.06
N LEU A 123 -14.62 -20.63 -16.41
CA LEU A 123 -14.38 -19.92 -15.15
C LEU A 123 -14.00 -20.86 -14.01
N VAL A 124 -14.63 -22.04 -13.92
CA VAL A 124 -14.28 -23.07 -12.94
C VAL A 124 -12.86 -23.61 -13.20
N ALA A 125 -12.49 -23.84 -14.46
CA ALA A 125 -11.15 -24.27 -14.82
C ALA A 125 -10.08 -23.20 -14.48
N LEU A 126 -10.31 -21.94 -14.88
CA LEU A 126 -9.46 -20.80 -14.54
C LEU A 126 -9.37 -20.59 -13.02
N TRP A 127 -10.44 -20.88 -12.29
CA TRP A 127 -10.44 -20.82 -10.84
C TRP A 127 -9.45 -21.81 -10.22
N LEU A 128 -9.57 -23.09 -10.58
CA LEU A 128 -8.73 -24.16 -10.07
C LEU A 128 -7.25 -23.98 -10.43
N VAL A 129 -6.97 -23.58 -11.69
CA VAL A 129 -5.60 -23.37 -12.18
C VAL A 129 -4.95 -22.17 -11.48
N ASN A 130 -5.57 -20.98 -11.56
CA ASN A 130 -4.96 -19.76 -11.03
C ASN A 130 -4.73 -19.83 -9.51
N SER A 131 -5.62 -20.51 -8.77
CA SER A 131 -5.41 -20.71 -7.33
C SER A 131 -4.17 -21.56 -7.09
N LYS A 132 -4.04 -22.74 -7.75
CA LYS A 132 -2.91 -23.65 -7.54
C LYS A 132 -1.58 -23.00 -7.91
N THR A 133 -1.51 -22.34 -9.08
CA THR A 133 -0.28 -21.71 -9.56
C THR A 133 0.26 -20.66 -8.59
N GLY A 134 -0.63 -19.86 -7.97
CA GLY A 134 -0.23 -18.86 -6.97
C GLY A 134 0.41 -19.45 -5.72
N PHE A 135 -0.12 -20.57 -5.20
CA PHE A 135 0.45 -21.25 -4.03
C PHE A 135 1.79 -21.91 -4.34
N GLU A 136 1.92 -22.55 -5.51
CA GLU A 136 3.17 -23.18 -5.93
C GLU A 136 4.31 -22.16 -6.08
N GLN A 137 4.01 -20.96 -6.58
CA GLN A 137 5.01 -19.89 -6.66
C GLN A 137 5.47 -19.41 -5.28
N ILE A 138 4.55 -19.22 -4.32
CA ILE A 138 4.94 -18.90 -2.94
C ILE A 138 5.80 -20.01 -2.35
N LYS A 139 5.44 -21.28 -2.59
CA LYS A 139 6.19 -22.44 -2.08
C LYS A 139 7.60 -22.51 -2.69
N LYS A 140 7.72 -22.23 -4.00
CA LYS A 140 9.00 -22.18 -4.71
C LYS A 140 9.88 -21.04 -4.19
N GLU A 141 9.36 -19.83 -4.09
CA GLU A 141 10.12 -18.67 -3.59
C GLU A 141 10.51 -18.86 -2.10
N LYS A 142 9.64 -19.47 -1.28
CA LYS A 142 9.99 -19.85 0.10
C LYS A 142 11.13 -20.90 0.12
N GLY A 143 11.07 -21.89 -0.77
CA GLY A 143 12.10 -22.90 -0.92
C GLY A 143 13.44 -22.31 -1.35
N GLU A 144 13.43 -21.36 -2.28
CA GLU A 144 14.62 -20.62 -2.72
C GLU A 144 15.21 -19.75 -1.61
N LEU A 145 14.37 -19.11 -0.78
CA LEU A 145 14.82 -18.37 0.39
C LEU A 145 15.50 -19.29 1.41
N ALA A 146 14.87 -20.43 1.74
CA ALA A 146 15.44 -21.41 2.68
C ALA A 146 16.69 -22.12 2.10
N ALA A 147 16.72 -22.37 0.79
CA ALA A 147 17.87 -22.95 0.12
C ALA A 147 19.03 -21.96 -0.03
N GLY A 148 18.75 -20.66 -0.17
CA GLY A 148 19.78 -19.61 -0.12
C GLY A 148 20.45 -19.54 1.25
N GLU A 149 19.66 -19.64 2.32
CA GLU A 149 20.18 -19.75 3.70
C GLU A 149 20.97 -21.05 3.91
N SER A 150 20.48 -22.19 3.41
CA SER A 150 21.14 -23.49 3.56
C SER A 150 22.37 -23.68 2.65
N SER A 151 22.40 -23.07 1.46
CA SER A 151 23.53 -23.14 0.54
C SER A 151 24.66 -22.19 0.94
N ALA A 152 24.33 -21.07 1.62
CA ALA A 152 25.33 -20.30 2.37
C ALA A 152 26.01 -21.15 3.46
N GLN A 153 25.33 -22.19 3.96
CA GLN A 153 25.84 -23.08 4.99
C GLN A 153 26.64 -24.28 4.43
N ASN A 154 26.57 -24.59 3.12
CA ASN A 154 27.14 -25.82 2.51
C ASN A 154 28.23 -25.61 1.44
N GLN A 155 29.06 -24.57 1.57
CA GLN A 155 30.31 -24.45 0.81
C GLN A 155 31.48 -25.25 1.43
N PRO A 156 32.44 -25.75 0.63
CA PRO A 156 33.49 -26.67 1.08
C PRO A 156 34.41 -26.05 2.14
N ALA A 157 34.85 -26.91 3.06
CA ALA A 157 35.49 -26.60 4.35
C ALA A 157 36.75 -25.71 4.29
N SER A 158 37.36 -25.50 3.12
CA SER A 158 38.52 -24.61 2.98
C SER A 158 38.17 -23.12 2.95
N ALA A 159 36.89 -22.75 2.81
CA ALA A 159 36.43 -21.35 2.86
C ALA A 159 35.63 -21.00 4.13
N ARG A 160 35.22 -22.00 4.94
CA ARG A 160 34.32 -21.82 6.10
C ARG A 160 34.96 -21.12 7.29
N THR A 161 36.25 -21.29 7.55
CA THR A 161 36.88 -20.71 8.75
C THR A 161 36.87 -19.18 8.77
N SER A 162 36.83 -18.51 7.61
CA SER A 162 36.76 -17.04 7.58
C SER A 162 35.33 -16.48 7.52
N GLY A 163 34.39 -17.17 6.86
CA GLY A 163 33.02 -16.69 6.70
C GLY A 163 32.11 -16.93 7.93
N GLU A 164 32.32 -18.05 8.63
CA GLU A 164 31.52 -18.40 9.82
C GLU A 164 31.93 -17.56 11.03
N GLN A 165 33.24 -17.34 11.22
CA GLN A 165 33.76 -16.35 12.17
C GLN A 165 33.28 -14.93 11.82
N GLY A 166 33.22 -14.56 10.54
CA GLY A 166 32.73 -13.26 10.11
C GLY A 166 31.25 -13.02 10.42
N ASN A 167 30.40 -14.04 10.27
CA ASN A 167 28.98 -13.92 10.55
C ASN A 167 28.67 -13.92 12.05
N GLU A 168 29.35 -14.76 12.84
CA GLU A 168 29.20 -14.78 14.29
C GLU A 168 29.76 -13.51 14.94
N THR A 169 30.90 -13.00 14.46
CA THR A 169 31.41 -11.70 14.91
C THR A 169 30.45 -10.56 14.56
N LEU A 170 29.84 -10.58 13.37
CA LEU A 170 28.86 -9.56 12.99
C LEU A 170 27.58 -9.63 13.84
N SER A 171 27.03 -10.83 14.11
CA SER A 171 25.86 -10.95 14.97
C SER A 171 26.15 -10.44 16.39
N ASN A 172 27.32 -10.81 16.94
CA ASN A 172 27.75 -10.34 18.26
C ASN A 172 27.93 -8.82 18.31
N ILE A 173 28.43 -8.20 17.24
CA ILE A 173 28.54 -6.73 17.12
C ILE A 173 27.15 -6.09 17.07
N LEU A 174 26.23 -6.63 16.26
CA LEU A 174 24.86 -6.11 16.13
C LEU A 174 24.08 -6.22 17.45
N ASP A 175 24.28 -7.30 18.21
CA ASP A 175 23.72 -7.46 19.55
C ASP A 175 24.36 -6.48 20.54
N GLY A 176 25.67 -6.26 20.42
CA GLY A 176 26.39 -5.24 21.19
C GLY A 176 25.85 -3.82 21.00
N LEU A 177 25.44 -3.45 19.77
CA LEU A 177 24.76 -2.18 19.48
C LEU A 177 23.35 -2.06 20.11
N GLN A 178 22.78 -3.17 20.56
CA GLN A 178 21.49 -3.22 21.24
C GLN A 178 21.60 -3.33 22.76
N SER A 179 22.81 -3.54 23.28
CA SER A 179 23.06 -3.65 24.71
C SER A 179 22.61 -2.39 25.47
N ALA A 180 22.03 -2.61 26.65
CA ALA A 180 21.73 -1.54 27.59
C ALA A 180 23.01 -0.86 28.11
N ASP A 181 24.13 -1.59 28.13
CA ASP A 181 25.42 -1.09 28.58
C ASP A 181 26.08 -0.17 27.55
N GLN A 182 26.51 1.01 28.01
CA GLN A 182 27.18 2.01 27.18
C GLN A 182 28.52 1.48 26.64
N SER A 183 29.29 0.79 27.49
CA SER A 183 30.64 0.32 27.11
C SER A 183 30.56 -0.74 26.01
N ALA A 184 29.58 -1.64 26.09
CA ALA A 184 29.26 -2.61 25.06
C ALA A 184 28.86 -1.94 23.73
N ARG A 185 28.02 -0.89 23.74
CA ARG A 185 27.64 -0.16 22.52
C ARG A 185 28.83 0.53 21.86
N LEU A 186 29.68 1.21 22.65
CA LEU A 186 30.89 1.85 22.11
C LEU A 186 31.88 0.84 21.53
N SER A 187 32.09 -0.28 22.23
CA SER A 187 32.94 -1.37 21.74
C SER A 187 32.43 -1.94 20.42
N ALA A 188 31.13 -2.20 20.33
CA ALA A 188 30.48 -2.67 19.10
C ALA A 188 30.62 -1.67 17.95
N LEU A 189 30.48 -0.37 18.19
CA LEU A 189 30.71 0.67 17.17
C LEU A 189 32.16 0.68 16.68
N GLN A 190 33.13 0.49 17.58
CA GLN A 190 34.55 0.42 17.21
C GLN A 190 34.86 -0.83 16.37
N GLU A 191 34.33 -1.99 16.76
CA GLU A 191 34.49 -3.23 16.00
C GLU A 191 33.83 -3.13 14.62
N LEU A 192 32.62 -2.55 14.54
CA LEU A 192 31.94 -2.31 13.26
C LEU A 192 32.76 -1.39 12.35
N LYS A 193 33.40 -0.36 12.92
CA LYS A 193 34.32 0.52 12.20
C LYS A 193 35.55 -0.21 11.67
N LYS A 194 36.15 -1.11 12.46
CA LYS A 194 37.33 -1.91 12.05
C LYS A 194 37.01 -2.85 10.90
N LEU A 195 35.83 -3.48 10.92
CA LEU A 195 35.40 -4.40 9.88
C LEU A 195 35.08 -3.70 8.55
N ASN A 196 34.92 -2.37 8.56
CA ASN A 196 34.47 -1.58 7.40
C ASN A 196 33.22 -2.20 6.73
N TYR A 197 32.38 -2.84 7.54
CA TYR A 197 31.18 -3.52 7.09
C TYR A 197 30.01 -2.55 7.08
N GLY A 198 29.26 -2.55 5.99
CA GLY A 198 28.04 -1.78 5.84
C GLY A 198 26.88 -2.67 5.42
N SER A 199 25.78 -2.62 6.18
CA SER A 199 24.49 -3.18 5.78
C SER A 199 23.39 -2.13 5.98
N GLU A 200 22.26 -2.33 5.30
CA GLU A 200 21.07 -1.47 5.47
C GLU A 200 20.52 -1.54 6.90
N THR A 201 20.57 -2.71 7.53
CA THR A 201 20.15 -2.89 8.93
C THR A 201 21.05 -2.13 9.90
N ALA A 202 22.38 -2.20 9.71
CA ALA A 202 23.33 -1.45 10.50
C ALA A 202 23.17 0.06 10.29
N LEU A 203 22.95 0.51 9.05
CA LEU A 203 22.70 1.92 8.72
C LEU A 203 21.51 2.48 9.52
N LEU A 204 20.34 1.83 9.45
CA LEU A 204 19.14 2.27 10.17
C LEU A 204 19.35 2.28 11.68
N ARG A 205 20.12 1.32 12.19
CA ARG A 205 20.42 1.25 13.63
C ARG A 205 21.34 2.39 14.05
N LEU A 206 22.36 2.70 13.27
CA LEU A 206 23.29 3.80 13.51
C LEU A 206 22.59 5.16 13.45
N GLU A 207 21.70 5.37 12.48
CA GLU A 207 20.87 6.59 12.42
C GLU A 207 20.01 6.74 13.68
N LYS A 208 19.38 5.65 14.13
CA LYS A 208 18.59 5.67 15.37
C LYS A 208 19.45 5.97 16.60
N MET A 209 20.64 5.37 16.69
CA MET A 209 21.57 5.60 17.81
C MET A 209 22.09 7.04 17.80
N ALA A 210 22.45 7.59 16.63
CA ALA A 210 22.94 8.95 16.51
C ALA A 210 21.92 10.00 16.99
N ILE A 211 20.62 9.72 16.88
CA ILE A 211 19.55 10.62 17.32
C ILE A 211 19.11 10.36 18.76
N HIS A 212 18.90 9.08 19.13
CA HIS A 212 18.14 8.72 20.34
C HIS A 212 18.95 8.00 21.41
N ASP A 213 20.24 7.70 21.20
CA ASP A 213 21.02 7.06 22.27
C ASP A 213 21.11 8.02 23.47
N PRO A 214 20.88 7.55 24.71
CA PRO A 214 20.99 8.40 25.89
C PRO A 214 22.39 9.01 26.04
N ASP A 215 23.42 8.28 25.60
CA ASP A 215 24.81 8.69 25.78
C ASP A 215 25.34 9.53 24.61
N ALA A 216 25.89 10.71 24.93
CA ALA A 216 26.40 11.64 23.93
C ALA A 216 27.62 11.11 23.16
N ALA A 217 28.49 10.31 23.81
CA ALA A 217 29.65 9.73 23.16
C ALA A 217 29.26 8.63 22.17
N VAL A 218 28.23 7.84 22.50
CA VAL A 218 27.63 6.85 21.58
C VAL A 218 26.99 7.55 20.38
N ARG A 219 26.21 8.62 20.61
CA ARG A 219 25.60 9.41 19.51
C ARG A 219 26.66 9.92 18.53
N LYS A 220 27.73 10.53 19.06
CA LYS A 220 28.84 11.05 18.26
C LYS A 220 29.56 9.94 17.49
N SER A 221 29.86 8.82 18.15
CA SER A 221 30.53 7.68 17.52
C SER A 221 29.70 7.04 16.41
N ALA A 222 28.38 6.93 16.59
CA ALA A 222 27.47 6.44 15.57
C ALA A 222 27.43 7.39 14.35
N LEU A 223 27.42 8.70 14.59
CA LEU A 223 27.45 9.73 13.54
C LEU A 223 28.77 9.68 12.74
N ASP A 224 29.90 9.57 13.43
CA ASP A 224 31.22 9.41 12.80
C ASP A 224 31.29 8.14 11.93
N LEU A 225 30.61 7.07 12.36
CA LEU A 225 30.56 5.82 11.62
C LEU A 225 29.68 5.93 10.37
N LEU A 226 28.52 6.61 10.46
CA LEU A 226 27.67 6.93 9.31
C LEU A 226 28.43 7.71 8.22
N ALA A 227 29.39 8.54 8.62
CA ALA A 227 30.21 9.31 7.69
C ALA A 227 31.24 8.48 6.89
N THR A 228 31.44 7.20 7.22
CA THR A 228 32.43 6.35 6.55
C THR A 228 32.03 5.93 5.13
N PRO A 229 32.98 5.62 4.23
CA PRO A 229 32.69 5.28 2.83
C PRO A 229 31.72 4.10 2.65
N ALA A 230 31.79 3.08 3.53
CA ALA A 230 30.91 1.91 3.47
C ALA A 230 29.43 2.32 3.59
N TYR A 231 29.09 3.16 4.57
CA TYR A 231 27.72 3.63 4.77
C TYR A 231 27.29 4.67 3.74
N ARG A 232 28.19 5.57 3.30
CA ARG A 232 27.91 6.50 2.19
C ARG A 232 27.53 5.79 0.90
N GLN A 233 28.23 4.69 0.58
CA GLN A 233 27.90 3.90 -0.62
C GLN A 233 26.49 3.31 -0.51
N ILE A 234 26.09 2.81 0.66
CA ILE A 234 24.75 2.25 0.89
C ILE A 234 23.69 3.35 0.80
N GLN A 235 23.92 4.49 1.45
CA GLN A 235 23.03 5.66 1.34
C GLN A 235 22.83 6.10 -0.11
N SER A 236 23.91 6.17 -0.90
CA SER A 236 23.81 6.52 -2.33
C SER A 236 22.97 5.53 -3.14
N ARG A 237 23.07 4.23 -2.83
CA ARG A 237 22.30 3.16 -3.49
C ARG A 237 20.83 3.19 -3.11
N LEU A 238 20.54 3.57 -1.86
CA LEU A 238 19.17 3.68 -1.34
C LEU A 238 18.50 5.00 -1.74
N SER A 239 19.26 6.04 -2.01
CA SER A 239 18.71 7.32 -2.45
C SER A 239 18.23 7.25 -3.90
N SER A 240 16.95 7.55 -4.13
CA SER A 240 16.39 7.78 -5.47
C SER A 240 16.32 9.27 -5.85
N VAL A 241 16.74 10.16 -4.94
CA VAL A 241 16.58 11.61 -5.05
C VAL A 241 17.64 12.19 -5.98
N ALA A 242 17.24 13.03 -6.94
CA ALA A 242 18.15 13.70 -7.88
C ALA A 242 19.10 14.68 -7.18
N ARG A 243 20.29 14.92 -7.76
CA ARG A 243 21.37 15.71 -7.13
C ARG A 243 20.97 17.15 -6.78
N ASN A 244 20.28 17.84 -7.69
CA ASN A 244 19.77 19.19 -7.48
C ASN A 244 18.78 19.26 -6.31
N VAL A 245 17.90 18.25 -6.20
CA VAL A 245 16.93 18.17 -5.09
C VAL A 245 17.66 17.91 -3.76
N ARG A 246 18.72 17.08 -3.75
CA ARG A 246 19.53 16.88 -2.54
C ARG A 246 20.23 18.16 -2.08
N GLN A 247 20.72 18.98 -3.01
CA GLN A 247 21.34 20.27 -2.67
C GLN A 247 20.31 21.22 -2.03
N ALA A 248 19.12 21.33 -2.63
CA ALA A 248 18.04 22.12 -2.04
C ALA A 248 17.64 21.62 -0.64
N ILE A 249 17.60 20.30 -0.43
CA ILE A 249 17.34 19.72 0.90
C ILE A 249 18.43 20.10 1.92
N LEU A 250 19.71 20.07 1.52
CA LEU A 250 20.81 20.44 2.41
C LEU A 250 20.76 21.92 2.79
N GLU A 251 20.49 22.81 1.83
CA GLU A 251 20.31 24.25 2.06
C GLU A 251 19.13 24.51 3.03
N GLU A 252 18.02 23.81 2.84
CA GLU A 252 16.84 23.94 3.71
C GLU A 252 17.13 23.43 5.13
N ILE A 253 17.90 22.34 5.28
CA ILE A 253 18.33 21.84 6.60
C ILE A 253 19.22 22.87 7.32
N ASP A 254 20.10 23.55 6.59
CA ASP A 254 20.93 24.61 7.15
C ASP A 254 20.08 25.78 7.65
N SER A 255 19.08 26.22 6.85
CA SER A 255 18.10 27.23 7.28
C SER A 255 17.34 26.79 8.54
N TRP A 256 16.84 25.55 8.59
CA TRP A 256 16.09 25.06 9.75
C TRP A 256 16.93 24.93 11.02
N GLU A 257 18.23 24.65 10.90
CA GLU A 257 19.13 24.68 12.05
C GLU A 257 19.38 26.12 12.53
N GLU A 258 19.62 27.06 11.61
CA GLU A 258 19.82 28.48 11.94
C GLU A 258 18.57 29.11 12.58
N ASP A 259 17.38 28.73 12.11
CA ASP A 259 16.09 29.17 12.65
C ASP A 259 15.73 28.48 13.98
N GLY A 260 16.54 27.52 14.45
CA GLY A 260 16.29 26.75 15.67
C GLY A 260 15.11 25.77 15.57
N LEU A 261 14.62 25.51 14.35
CA LEU A 261 13.55 24.54 14.08
C LEU A 261 14.05 23.10 14.16
N LEU A 262 15.34 22.89 13.90
CA LEU A 262 15.97 21.57 13.89
C LEU A 262 17.18 21.52 14.84
N PRO A 263 17.18 20.62 15.84
CA PRO A 263 18.34 20.41 16.69
C PRO A 263 19.57 19.97 15.88
N THR A 264 20.75 20.50 16.23
CA THR A 264 22.03 20.23 15.55
C THR A 264 22.32 18.74 15.38
N GLU A 265 22.00 17.90 16.37
CA GLU A 265 22.23 16.45 16.29
C GLU A 265 21.39 15.81 15.18
N ILE A 266 20.11 16.20 15.08
CA ILE A 266 19.19 15.68 14.06
C ILE A 266 19.59 16.21 12.69
N ALA A 267 19.90 17.51 12.60
CA ALA A 267 20.39 18.14 11.38
C ALA A 267 21.60 17.39 10.82
N ASN A 268 22.58 17.06 11.66
CA ASN A 268 23.78 16.36 11.22
C ASN A 268 23.50 14.93 10.73
N VAL A 269 22.55 14.19 11.33
CA VAL A 269 22.17 12.86 10.84
C VAL A 269 21.46 12.95 9.48
N ILE A 270 20.56 13.92 9.32
CA ILE A 270 19.85 14.14 8.06
C ILE A 270 20.82 14.60 6.97
N ARG A 271 21.78 15.48 7.28
CA ARG A 271 22.85 15.87 6.35
C ARG A 271 23.63 14.66 5.85
N GLN A 272 24.07 13.75 6.72
CA GLN A 272 24.80 12.54 6.30
C GLN A 272 24.01 11.69 5.31
N ARG A 273 22.68 11.65 5.41
CA ARG A 273 21.82 10.88 4.49
C ARG A 273 21.78 11.47 3.08
N TYR A 274 21.92 12.78 2.92
CA TYR A 274 21.84 13.45 1.61
C TYR A 274 23.20 13.91 1.07
N ASP A 275 24.19 14.07 1.95
CA ASP A 275 25.55 14.51 1.62
C ASP A 275 26.55 13.35 1.44
N PHE A 276 26.15 12.34 0.65
CA PHE A 276 27.07 11.27 0.25
C PHE A 276 27.95 11.66 -0.95
N THR A 277 27.80 12.88 -1.50
CA THR A 277 28.58 13.38 -2.65
C THR A 277 29.65 14.41 -2.32
N ALA A 278 29.61 15.11 -1.18
CA ALA A 278 30.67 16.04 -0.84
C ALA A 278 31.92 15.31 -0.33
N ARG A 279 33.08 15.73 -0.88
CA ARG A 279 34.36 15.57 -0.19
C ARG A 279 34.28 16.29 1.16
N PRO A 280 34.95 15.80 2.22
CA PRO A 280 34.78 16.33 3.57
C PRO A 280 35.34 17.75 3.67
N ILE A 281 34.51 18.76 3.41
CA ILE A 281 34.85 20.18 3.57
C ILE A 281 34.29 20.71 4.90
N HIS A 282 33.25 20.08 5.46
CA HIS A 282 32.55 20.59 6.66
C HIS A 282 33.01 20.00 8.00
N ALA A 283 33.87 18.98 8.02
CA ALA A 283 34.53 18.56 9.25
C ALA A 283 35.49 19.64 9.81
N GLN A 284 35.84 20.64 9.01
CA GLN A 284 36.81 21.68 9.38
C GLN A 284 36.17 22.88 10.11
N LYS A 285 34.84 23.05 10.03
CA LYS A 285 34.12 24.12 10.78
C LYS A 285 34.01 23.82 12.28
N LEU A 286 34.36 22.61 12.74
CA LEU A 286 34.51 22.28 14.16
C LEU A 286 35.91 22.54 14.74
N ALA A 287 36.92 22.87 13.91
CA ALA A 287 38.30 23.04 14.38
C ALA A 287 38.71 24.51 14.63
N ALA A 288 37.82 25.48 14.38
CA ALA A 288 38.14 26.91 14.45
C ALA A 288 37.21 27.66 15.41
N THR A 289 37.16 27.22 16.67
CA THR A 289 36.73 28.11 17.76
C THR A 289 37.94 28.30 18.68
N PRO A 290 38.52 29.51 18.77
CA PRO A 290 39.59 29.78 19.72
C PRO A 290 39.03 29.70 21.15
N ALA A 291 39.66 28.90 22.00
CA ALA A 291 39.36 28.84 23.41
C ALA A 291 39.73 30.18 24.10
N PRO A 292 38.90 30.73 25.00
CA PRO A 292 39.33 31.75 25.94
C PRO A 292 40.18 31.14 27.08
N PRO A 293 41.14 31.89 27.66
CA PRO A 293 42.10 31.34 28.60
C PRO A 293 41.56 31.23 30.04
N VAL A 294 41.88 30.07 30.64
CA VAL A 294 42.13 29.72 32.05
C VAL A 294 41.74 30.74 33.15
N ALA A 295 40.92 30.27 34.10
CA ALA A 295 41.07 30.62 35.51
C ALA A 295 41.02 29.35 36.37
N ALA A 296 42.12 29.12 37.08
CA ALA A 296 42.28 28.04 38.05
C ALA A 296 41.50 28.37 39.34
N LEU A 297 40.94 27.35 39.99
CA LEU A 297 41.21 26.99 41.40
C LEU A 297 40.24 25.88 41.89
N ALA A 298 40.82 25.04 42.76
CA ALA A 298 40.21 24.25 43.84
C ALA A 298 40.04 22.74 43.61
N GLN A 299 40.97 22.01 44.21
CA GLN A 299 40.82 20.64 44.68
C GLN A 299 39.70 20.55 45.71
N GLU A 300 38.77 19.59 45.59
CA GLU A 300 38.11 19.02 46.76
C GLU A 300 37.65 17.56 46.52
N LYS A 301 38.47 16.65 47.06
CA LYS A 301 38.10 15.51 47.92
C LYS A 301 36.91 14.61 47.52
N ILE A 302 37.24 13.41 47.04
CA ILE A 302 36.37 12.22 47.11
C ILE A 302 36.32 11.76 48.59
N PRO A 303 35.13 11.50 49.18
CA PRO A 303 34.72 10.09 49.38
C PRO A 303 33.22 9.78 49.37
N ALA A 304 32.95 8.49 49.11
CA ALA A 304 31.80 7.66 49.49
C ALA A 304 30.55 7.61 48.58
N ALA A 305 30.36 6.47 47.93
CA ALA A 305 29.05 5.85 47.66
C ALA A 305 28.51 5.19 48.96
N PRO A 306 27.23 4.76 49.08
CA PRO A 306 26.13 4.79 48.11
C PRO A 306 24.78 5.29 48.70
N ALA A 307 23.89 5.82 47.85
CA ALA A 307 22.44 5.81 48.13
C ALA A 307 21.67 5.61 46.82
N ALA A 308 20.77 4.62 46.84
CA ALA A 308 19.94 4.22 45.72
C ALA A 308 19.12 5.41 45.20
N ARG A 309 19.34 5.78 43.93
CA ARG A 309 18.54 6.76 43.22
C ARG A 309 17.25 6.08 42.77
N ILE A 310 16.14 6.43 43.42
CA ILE A 310 14.80 6.09 42.94
C ILE A 310 14.61 6.88 41.63
N GLU A 311 14.60 6.18 40.50
CA GLU A 311 14.25 6.78 39.20
C GLU A 311 12.76 7.18 39.23
N PRO A 312 12.41 8.44 38.86
CA PRO A 312 11.02 8.83 38.65
C PRO A 312 10.40 8.00 37.51
N PRO A 313 9.10 7.64 37.59
CA PRO A 313 8.44 6.88 36.54
C PRO A 313 8.50 7.63 35.22
N ALA A 314 9.02 6.95 34.19
CA ALA A 314 9.13 7.49 32.84
C ALA A 314 7.76 7.97 32.32
N PRO A 315 7.69 9.14 31.65
CA PRO A 315 6.44 9.65 31.10
C PRO A 315 5.85 8.64 30.09
N PRO A 316 4.53 8.39 30.12
CA PRO A 316 3.88 7.43 29.23
C PRO A 316 4.10 7.85 27.77
N LYS A 317 4.56 6.91 26.94
CA LYS A 317 4.65 7.10 25.49
C LYS A 317 3.30 7.59 24.96
N PRO A 318 3.26 8.62 24.09
CA PRO A 318 2.02 9.11 23.53
C PRO A 318 1.37 7.97 22.74
N GLN A 319 0.27 7.44 23.27
CA GLN A 319 -0.55 6.48 22.55
C GLN A 319 -1.31 7.27 21.50
N LEU A 320 -1.05 6.99 20.22
CA LEU A 320 -1.82 7.59 19.12
C LEU A 320 -3.30 7.35 19.40
N THR A 321 -4.03 8.45 19.53
CA THR A 321 -5.43 8.44 19.91
C THR A 321 -6.25 7.77 18.79
N LEU A 322 -7.33 7.07 19.14
CA LEU A 322 -8.22 6.43 18.16
C LEU A 322 -8.72 7.42 17.09
N THR A 323 -8.90 8.68 17.48
CA THR A 323 -9.22 9.80 16.60
C THR A 323 -8.15 10.04 15.53
N GLU A 324 -6.87 9.91 15.86
CA GLU A 324 -5.74 10.06 14.93
C GLU A 324 -5.64 8.85 13.97
N ARG A 325 -5.99 7.65 14.45
CA ARG A 325 -6.15 6.46 13.60
C ARG A 325 -7.37 6.54 12.68
N LEU A 326 -8.49 7.09 13.15
CA LEU A 326 -9.73 7.25 12.38
C LEU A 326 -9.66 8.41 11.37
N LEU A 327 -8.80 9.40 11.60
CA LEU A 327 -8.50 10.48 10.67
C LEU A 327 -7.31 10.17 9.75
N SER A 328 -6.74 8.97 9.84
CA SER A 328 -5.71 8.56 8.88
C SER A 328 -6.27 8.61 7.45
N GLN A 329 -5.46 9.05 6.50
CA GLN A 329 -5.87 9.19 5.10
C GLN A 329 -6.49 7.91 4.52
N THR A 330 -6.07 6.75 5.03
CA THR A 330 -6.58 5.43 4.65
C THR A 330 -8.01 5.19 5.12
N SER A 331 -8.36 5.53 6.37
CA SER A 331 -9.72 5.36 6.88
C SER A 331 -10.71 6.31 6.20
N ILE A 332 -10.30 7.55 5.92
CA ILE A 332 -11.10 8.52 5.17
C ILE A 332 -11.47 7.96 3.79
N ASN A 333 -10.50 7.40 3.06
CA ASN A 333 -10.76 6.80 1.75
C ASN A 333 -11.71 5.60 1.84
N ILE A 334 -11.52 4.72 2.83
CA ILE A 334 -12.38 3.55 3.02
C ILE A 334 -13.84 3.97 3.28
N PHE A 335 -14.07 4.95 4.15
CA PHE A 335 -15.43 5.45 4.43
C PHE A 335 -16.05 6.14 3.22
N LEU A 336 -15.25 6.87 2.43
CA LEU A 336 -15.72 7.52 1.21
C LEU A 336 -16.17 6.50 0.15
N TYR A 337 -15.37 5.45 -0.09
CA TYR A 337 -15.75 4.39 -1.02
C TYR A 337 -16.93 3.55 -0.52
N LEU A 338 -16.99 3.28 0.78
CA LEU A 338 -18.11 2.55 1.39
C LEU A 338 -19.41 3.37 1.32
N GLY A 339 -19.34 4.67 1.60
CA GLY A 339 -20.47 5.59 1.46
C GLY A 339 -20.96 5.69 0.02
N ALA A 340 -20.04 5.87 -0.94
CA ALA A 340 -20.33 5.85 -2.37
C ALA A 340 -21.08 4.56 -2.79
N PHE A 341 -20.60 3.40 -2.33
CA PHE A 341 -21.24 2.12 -2.61
C PHE A 341 -22.65 2.01 -2.02
N LEU A 342 -22.85 2.43 -0.77
CA LEU A 342 -24.16 2.41 -0.12
C LEU A 342 -25.16 3.34 -0.80
N VAL A 343 -24.73 4.50 -1.29
CA VAL A 343 -25.59 5.42 -2.05
C VAL A 343 -26.02 4.79 -3.37
N ILE A 344 -25.10 4.20 -4.12
CA ILE A 344 -25.43 3.53 -5.38
C ILE A 344 -26.42 2.39 -5.12
N GLY A 345 -26.17 1.57 -4.09
CA GLY A 345 -27.08 0.51 -3.68
C GLY A 345 -28.47 1.02 -3.26
N ALA A 346 -28.53 2.10 -2.49
CA ALA A 346 -29.78 2.73 -2.08
C ALA A 346 -30.55 3.32 -3.28
N ALA A 347 -29.86 3.97 -4.22
CA ALA A 347 -30.45 4.51 -5.44
C ALA A 347 -31.06 3.39 -6.30
N LEU A 348 -30.38 2.26 -6.45
CA LEU A 348 -30.90 1.07 -7.15
C LEU A 348 -32.14 0.48 -6.47
N ILE A 349 -32.12 0.34 -5.15
CA ILE A 349 -33.27 -0.16 -4.37
C ILE A 349 -34.46 0.79 -4.50
N LEU A 350 -34.21 2.09 -4.37
CA LEU A 350 -35.26 3.11 -4.41
C LEU A 350 -35.85 3.28 -5.82
N ALA A 351 -35.04 3.11 -6.87
CA ALA A 351 -35.50 3.04 -8.24
C ALA A 351 -36.50 1.89 -8.49
N ALA A 352 -36.39 0.80 -7.71
CA ALA A 352 -37.25 -0.37 -7.81
C ALA A 352 -38.57 -0.27 -7.02
N LEU A 353 -38.66 0.58 -6.00
CA LEU A 353 -39.75 0.56 -5.02
C LEU A 353 -40.96 1.45 -5.34
N VAL A 354 -40.79 2.56 -6.09
CA VAL A 354 -41.91 3.48 -6.40
C VAL A 354 -41.83 4.01 -7.84
N ALA A 355 -42.69 3.49 -8.71
CA ALA A 355 -42.64 3.77 -10.16
C ALA A 355 -42.87 5.25 -10.53
N ALA A 356 -43.67 5.99 -9.76
CA ALA A 356 -44.02 7.38 -10.07
C ALA A 356 -42.98 8.41 -9.58
N THR A 357 -42.20 8.09 -8.54
CA THR A 357 -41.23 9.02 -7.94
C THR A 357 -39.77 8.64 -8.24
N ARG A 358 -39.53 7.48 -8.88
CA ARG A 358 -38.18 7.02 -9.23
C ARG A 358 -37.34 8.09 -9.91
N LEU A 359 -37.86 8.70 -10.97
CA LEU A 359 -37.11 9.61 -11.85
C LEU A 359 -36.73 10.94 -11.17
N PRO A 360 -37.66 11.67 -10.51
CA PRO A 360 -37.29 12.92 -9.83
C PRO A 360 -36.34 12.71 -8.65
N ILE A 361 -36.44 11.58 -7.92
CA ILE A 361 -35.52 11.29 -6.81
C ILE A 361 -34.13 10.96 -7.34
N LEU A 362 -34.04 10.09 -8.36
CA LEU A 362 -32.76 9.68 -8.95
C LEU A 362 -32.03 10.89 -9.57
N LEU A 363 -32.73 11.72 -10.36
CA LEU A 363 -32.18 12.99 -10.86
C LEU A 363 -31.75 13.94 -9.75
N GLY A 364 -32.53 14.06 -8.68
CA GLY A 364 -32.19 14.91 -7.54
C GLY A 364 -30.89 14.46 -6.85
N VAL A 365 -30.73 13.15 -6.66
CA VAL A 365 -29.51 12.56 -6.10
C VAL A 365 -28.33 12.76 -7.05
N THR A 366 -28.49 12.47 -8.34
CA THR A 366 -27.47 12.67 -9.38
C THR A 366 -27.01 14.14 -9.43
N ALA A 367 -27.94 15.09 -9.40
CA ALA A 367 -27.63 16.52 -9.35
C ALA A 367 -26.87 16.93 -8.08
N LEU A 368 -27.21 16.33 -6.93
CA LEU A 368 -26.51 16.58 -5.67
C LEU A 368 -25.05 16.08 -5.73
N PHE A 369 -24.81 14.90 -6.30
CA PHE A 369 -23.44 14.38 -6.50
C PHE A 369 -22.64 15.22 -7.48
N ALA A 370 -23.24 15.61 -8.61
CA ALA A 370 -22.59 16.48 -9.59
C ALA A 370 -22.25 17.86 -8.99
N GLY A 371 -23.22 18.50 -8.33
CA GLY A 371 -23.05 19.78 -7.67
C GLY A 371 -22.02 19.72 -6.54
N GLY A 372 -22.07 18.66 -5.73
CA GLY A 372 -21.10 18.41 -4.66
C GLY A 372 -19.68 18.24 -5.19
N ALA A 373 -19.50 17.44 -6.25
CA ALA A 373 -18.20 17.25 -6.91
C ALA A 373 -17.63 18.59 -7.40
N ILE A 374 -18.44 19.42 -8.05
CA ILE A 374 -18.00 20.74 -8.55
C ILE A 374 -17.69 21.70 -7.39
N ALA A 375 -18.56 21.77 -6.38
CA ALA A 375 -18.45 22.72 -5.27
C ALA A 375 -17.19 22.49 -4.42
N ILE A 376 -16.82 21.23 -4.17
CA ILE A 376 -15.66 20.90 -3.31
C ILE A 376 -14.36 20.70 -4.10
N LYS A 377 -14.39 20.68 -5.44
CA LYS A 377 -13.22 20.40 -6.30
C LYS A 377 -11.99 21.23 -5.95
N LYS A 378 -12.15 22.53 -5.66
CA LYS A 378 -11.04 23.44 -5.34
C LYS A 378 -10.45 23.21 -3.94
N ARG A 379 -11.25 22.73 -2.98
CA ARG A 379 -10.83 22.57 -1.58
C ARG A 379 -10.37 21.14 -1.27
N LEU A 380 -11.03 20.15 -1.85
CA LEU A 380 -10.88 18.74 -1.54
C LEU A 380 -10.92 17.92 -2.85
N PRO A 381 -9.83 17.91 -3.63
CA PRO A 381 -9.81 17.31 -4.97
C PRO A 381 -10.10 15.81 -4.93
N GLN A 382 -9.58 15.09 -3.92
CA GLN A 382 -9.77 13.65 -3.80
C GLN A 382 -11.22 13.25 -3.47
N PRO A 383 -11.89 13.84 -2.46
CA PRO A 383 -13.34 13.64 -2.26
C PRO A 383 -14.19 14.05 -3.47
N SER A 384 -13.83 15.14 -4.16
CA SER A 384 -14.55 15.58 -5.36
C SER A 384 -14.54 14.53 -6.46
N PHE A 385 -13.40 13.84 -6.63
CA PHE A 385 -13.24 12.78 -7.60
C PHE A 385 -14.11 11.57 -7.27
N THR A 386 -14.23 11.19 -6.00
CA THR A 386 -15.12 10.11 -5.58
C THR A 386 -16.59 10.46 -5.82
N LEU A 387 -17.03 11.69 -5.51
CA LEU A 387 -18.40 12.13 -5.81
C LEU A 387 -18.67 12.13 -7.31
N PHE A 388 -17.69 12.54 -8.12
CA PHE A 388 -17.78 12.49 -9.57
C PHE A 388 -17.94 11.05 -10.09
N ILE A 389 -17.18 10.08 -9.54
CA ILE A 389 -17.35 8.66 -9.89
C ILE A 389 -18.78 8.19 -9.57
N VAL A 390 -19.33 8.53 -8.40
CA VAL A 390 -20.70 8.16 -8.03
C VAL A 390 -21.70 8.75 -9.01
N PHE A 391 -21.55 10.03 -9.35
CA PHE A 391 -22.35 10.69 -10.38
C PHE A 391 -22.27 9.95 -11.73
N SER A 392 -21.08 9.58 -12.21
CA SER A 392 -20.91 8.84 -13.46
C SER A 392 -21.62 7.49 -13.47
N PHE A 393 -21.70 6.80 -12.32
CA PHE A 393 -22.44 5.54 -12.20
C PHE A 393 -23.95 5.73 -12.12
N LEU A 394 -24.44 6.89 -11.67
CA LEU A 394 -25.88 7.18 -11.63
C LEU A 394 -26.44 7.52 -13.01
N LEU A 395 -25.65 8.13 -13.91
CA LEU A 395 -26.10 8.52 -15.26
C LEU A 395 -26.71 7.37 -16.10
N PRO A 396 -26.10 6.16 -16.20
CA PRO A 396 -26.72 5.03 -16.90
C PRO A 396 -28.04 4.58 -16.25
N ILE A 397 -28.15 4.71 -14.92
CA ILE A 397 -29.35 4.31 -14.16
C ILE A 397 -30.48 5.29 -14.45
N ASP A 398 -30.20 6.59 -14.37
CA ASP A 398 -31.13 7.66 -14.78
C ASP A 398 -31.61 7.44 -16.22
N ALA A 399 -30.66 7.17 -17.13
CA ALA A 399 -30.97 6.95 -18.53
C ALA A 399 -31.86 5.71 -18.75
N SER A 400 -31.61 4.62 -18.04
CA SER A 400 -32.44 3.42 -18.11
C SER A 400 -33.87 3.69 -17.63
N VAL A 401 -34.02 4.35 -16.48
CA VAL A 401 -35.31 4.71 -15.89
C VAL A 401 -36.09 5.68 -16.79
N LEU A 402 -35.41 6.64 -17.42
CA LEU A 402 -36.03 7.56 -18.39
C LEU A 402 -36.50 6.82 -19.65
N SER A 403 -35.68 5.93 -20.21
CA SER A 403 -36.06 5.10 -21.38
C SER A 403 -37.33 4.29 -21.12
N GLN A 404 -37.43 3.68 -19.94
CA GLN A 404 -38.61 2.92 -19.53
C GLN A 404 -39.83 3.82 -19.34
N SER A 405 -39.64 5.01 -18.77
CA SER A 405 -40.74 5.96 -18.51
C SER A 405 -41.31 6.53 -19.82
N LEU A 406 -40.48 6.67 -20.84
CA LEU A 406 -40.87 7.12 -22.18
C LEU A 406 -41.44 5.99 -23.05
N ASN A 407 -41.37 4.74 -22.59
CA ASN A 407 -41.84 3.55 -23.29
C ASN A 407 -41.36 3.48 -24.76
N LEU A 408 -40.07 3.73 -24.96
CA LEU A 408 -39.46 3.84 -26.29
C LEU A 408 -39.55 2.51 -27.05
N SER A 409 -39.89 2.57 -28.33
CA SER A 409 -39.83 1.40 -29.23
C SER A 409 -38.39 0.92 -29.43
N ASN A 410 -38.18 -0.34 -29.80
CA ASN A 410 -36.82 -0.93 -29.95
C ASN A 410 -35.87 -0.09 -30.81
N GLN A 411 -36.37 0.53 -31.88
CA GLN A 411 -35.56 1.35 -32.79
C GLN A 411 -35.21 2.71 -32.15
N ALA A 412 -36.18 3.35 -31.48
CA ALA A 412 -35.95 4.58 -30.72
C ALA A 412 -35.02 4.35 -29.51
N ALA A 413 -35.12 3.19 -28.86
CA ALA A 413 -34.25 2.81 -27.75
C ALA A 413 -32.79 2.68 -28.18
N SER A 414 -32.51 2.12 -29.36
CA SER A 414 -31.14 2.03 -29.88
C SER A 414 -30.51 3.41 -30.15
N GLY A 415 -31.29 4.33 -30.76
CA GLY A 415 -30.86 5.71 -30.98
C GLY A 415 -30.64 6.47 -29.66
N TYR A 416 -31.54 6.28 -28.70
CA TYR A 416 -31.44 6.84 -27.36
C TYR A 416 -30.16 6.39 -26.63
N TRP A 417 -29.89 5.08 -26.57
CA TRP A 417 -28.69 4.57 -25.91
C TRP A 417 -27.40 5.02 -26.60
N SER A 418 -27.40 5.11 -27.92
CA SER A 418 -26.26 5.65 -28.68
C SER A 418 -25.95 7.10 -28.26
N ALA A 419 -26.98 7.95 -28.13
CA ALA A 419 -26.84 9.31 -27.66
C ALA A 419 -26.36 9.39 -26.20
N VAL A 420 -26.92 8.55 -25.32
CA VAL A 420 -26.50 8.48 -23.90
C VAL A 420 -25.03 8.10 -23.78
N PHE A 421 -24.58 7.05 -24.47
CA PHE A 421 -23.19 6.62 -24.43
C PHE A 421 -22.24 7.68 -25.02
N PHE A 422 -22.67 8.37 -26.08
CA PHE A 422 -21.90 9.48 -26.65
C PHE A 422 -21.73 10.64 -25.66
N ILE A 423 -22.81 11.04 -24.96
CA ILE A 423 -22.74 12.07 -23.92
C ILE A 423 -21.83 11.63 -22.78
N MET A 424 -21.96 10.38 -22.32
CA MET A 424 -21.09 9.83 -21.27
C MET A 424 -19.62 9.74 -21.66
N ALA A 425 -19.31 9.62 -22.96
CA ALA A 425 -17.92 9.63 -23.44
C ALA A 425 -17.31 11.04 -23.47
N ILE A 426 -18.14 12.08 -23.55
CA ILE A 426 -17.72 13.49 -23.53
C ILE A 426 -17.48 13.99 -22.11
N VAL A 427 -18.32 13.54 -21.17
CA VAL A 427 -18.25 13.86 -19.73
C VAL A 427 -17.09 13.13 -19.07
#